data_AF-A0A430S341-F1
#
_entry.id   AF-A0A430S341-F1
#
_cell.length_a   1.000
_cell.length_b   1.000
_cell.length_c   1.000
_cell.angle_alpha   90.00
_cell.angle_beta   90.00
_cell.angle_gamma   90.00
#
_symmetry.space_group_name_H-M   'P 1'
#
loop_
_entity.id
_entity.type
_entity.pdbx_description
1 polymer ?
#
loop_
_entity_poly.entity_id
_entity_poly.type
_entity_poly.pdbx_seq_one_letter_code
_entity_poly.pdbx_strand_id
1 'polypeptide(L)'
;MNPVQFIREKREGLKHRREDLKAFLEGYLKEEVADYQVSAWLMAAFLRGLDPEETLWLTETMAYSGRVLDLSHLPHPVDKHSSGGVGDKVSLV
;
A
#
# COMPACT_ATOMS: atom_id res chain seq x y z
N MET A 1 -2.71 -5.16 -17.80
CA MET A 1 -1.51 -4.39 -17.40
C MET A 1 -0.27 -5.22 -17.69
N ASN A 2 0.86 -4.62 -18.07
CA ASN A 2 2.15 -5.30 -18.14
C ASN A 2 2.97 -5.00 -16.87
N PRO A 3 3.21 -5.97 -15.96
CA PRO A 3 3.98 -5.76 -14.73
C PRO A 3 5.39 -5.21 -14.96
N VAL A 4 6.04 -5.61 -16.05
CA VAL A 4 7.40 -5.15 -16.40
C VAL A 4 7.40 -3.66 -16.74
N GLN A 5 6.36 -3.18 -17.43
CA GLN A 5 6.20 -1.76 -17.74
C GLN A 5 5.95 -0.94 -16.47
N PHE A 6 5.09 -1.45 -15.58
CA PHE A 6 4.81 -0.80 -14.29
C PHE A 6 6.08 -0.66 -13.43
N ILE A 7 6.87 -1.73 -13.29
CA ILE A 7 8.17 -1.67 -12.57
C ILE A 7 9.10 -0.65 -13.23
N ARG A 8 9.17 -0.62 -14.57
CA ARG A 8 10.02 0.31 -15.31
C ARG A 8 9.65 1.76 -15.03
N GLU A 9 8.36 2.11 -15.02
CA GLU A 9 7.92 3.47 -14.71
C GLU A 9 8.45 3.95 -13.36
N LYS A 10 8.28 3.14 -12.30
CA LYS A 10 8.81 3.50 -10.98
C LYS A 10 10.32 3.58 -10.98
N ARG A 11 10.99 2.63 -11.65
CA ARG A 11 12.46 2.61 -11.76
C ARG A 11 13.00 3.89 -12.39
N GLU A 12 12.31 4.45 -13.38
CA GLU A 12 12.66 5.73 -14.02
C GLU A 12 12.29 6.96 -13.15
N GLY A 13 11.65 6.75 -12.00
CA GLY A 13 11.20 7.79 -11.08
C GLY A 13 9.93 8.49 -11.54
N LEU A 14 9.17 7.85 -12.42
CA LEU A 14 7.86 8.35 -12.84
C LEU A 14 6.82 8.02 -11.76
N LYS A 15 5.82 8.90 -11.68
CA LYS A 15 4.63 8.69 -10.88
C LYS A 15 3.69 7.73 -11.62
N HIS A 16 3.14 6.75 -10.91
CA HIS A 16 2.13 5.86 -11.46
C HIS A 16 0.80 6.58 -11.64
N ARG A 17 -0.05 6.03 -12.51
CA ARG A 17 -1.48 6.34 -12.49
C ARG A 17 -2.15 5.53 -11.38
N ARG A 18 -3.20 6.09 -10.77
CA ARG A 18 -3.95 5.44 -9.68
C ARG A 18 -4.49 4.07 -10.08
N GLU A 19 -5.03 3.98 -11.30
CA GLU A 19 -5.62 2.76 -11.84
C GLU A 19 -4.57 1.68 -12.07
N ASP A 20 -3.36 2.09 -12.48
CA ASP A 20 -2.25 1.17 -12.70
C ASP A 20 -1.73 0.61 -11.37
N LEU A 21 -1.52 1.47 -10.37
CA LEU A 21 -1.09 1.03 -9.05
C LEU A 21 -2.11 0.07 -8.43
N LYS A 22 -3.41 0.37 -8.56
CA LYS A 22 -4.48 -0.51 -8.10
C LYS A 22 -4.45 -1.87 -8.82
N ALA A 23 -4.40 -1.89 -10.15
CA ALA A 23 -4.40 -3.13 -10.91
C ALA A 23 -3.14 -3.98 -10.68
N PHE A 24 -1.97 -3.37 -10.44
CA PHE A 24 -0.75 -4.11 -10.09
C PHE A 24 -0.90 -4.84 -8.75
N LEU A 25 -1.40 -4.15 -7.72
CA LEU A 25 -1.58 -4.70 -6.37
C LEU A 25 -2.71 -5.74 -6.32
N GLU A 26 -3.83 -5.49 -6.98
CA GLU A 26 -4.92 -6.48 -7.08
C GLU A 26 -4.47 -7.73 -7.86
N GLY A 27 -3.65 -7.56 -8.90
CA GLY A 27 -3.04 -8.67 -9.62
C GLY A 27 -2.13 -9.50 -8.73
N TYR A 28 -1.35 -8.87 -7.84
CA TYR A 28 -0.55 -9.60 -6.86
C TYR A 28 -1.42 -10.41 -5.88
N LEU A 29 -2.49 -9.80 -5.35
CA LEU A 29 -3.40 -10.47 -4.42
C LEU A 29 -4.12 -11.68 -5.04
N LYS A 30 -4.31 -11.66 -6.37
CA LYS A 30 -4.92 -12.75 -7.15
C LYS A 30 -3.90 -13.76 -7.68
N GLU A 31 -2.64 -13.65 -7.28
CA GLU A 31 -1.52 -14.49 -7.78
C GLU A 31 -1.27 -14.35 -9.31
N GLU A 32 -1.72 -13.26 -9.92
CA GLU A 32 -1.52 -12.94 -11.34
C GLU A 32 -0.21 -12.17 -11.60
N VAL A 33 0.33 -11.52 -10.58
CA VAL A 33 1.65 -10.86 -10.59
C VAL A 33 2.57 -11.66 -9.68
N ALA A 34 3.71 -12.12 -10.22
CA ALA A 34 4.63 -12.93 -9.44
C ALA A 34 5.33 -12.10 -8.34
N ASP A 35 5.64 -12.74 -7.24
CA ASP A 35 6.38 -12.22 -6.09
C ASP A 35 7.74 -11.60 -6.47
N TYR A 36 8.46 -12.16 -7.45
CA TYR A 36 9.70 -11.55 -7.94
C TYR A 36 9.48 -10.23 -8.73
N GLN A 37 8.28 -10.00 -9.27
CA GLN A 37 7.93 -8.73 -9.92
C GLN A 37 7.58 -7.68 -8.88
N VAL A 38 6.88 -8.08 -7.81
CA VAL A 38 6.57 -7.20 -6.69
C VAL A 38 7.83 -6.80 -5.94
N SER A 39 8.76 -7.72 -5.68
CA SER A 39 10.04 -7.39 -5.04
C SER A 39 10.88 -6.40 -5.86
N ALA A 40 10.87 -6.54 -7.20
CA ALA A 40 11.51 -5.57 -8.09
C ALA A 40 10.85 -4.19 -8.04
N TRP A 41 9.52 -4.12 -8.00
CA TRP A 41 8.80 -2.87 -7.82
C TRP A 41 9.06 -2.24 -6.45
N LEU A 42 9.05 -3.03 -5.38
CA LEU A 42 9.34 -2.57 -4.01
C LEU A 42 10.73 -1.93 -3.91
N MET A 43 11.74 -2.54 -4.52
CA MET A 43 13.08 -1.95 -4.60
C MET A 43 13.09 -0.64 -5.38
N ALA A 44 12.36 -0.56 -6.51
CA ALA A 44 12.24 0.68 -7.27
C ALA A 44 11.55 1.79 -6.47
N ALA A 45 10.46 1.48 -5.77
CA ALA A 45 9.73 2.41 -4.91
C ALA A 45 10.57 2.86 -3.71
N PHE A 46 11.37 1.97 -3.12
CA PHE A 46 12.30 2.30 -2.04
C PHE A 46 13.34 3.33 -2.50
N LEU A 47 13.94 3.13 -3.68
CA LEU A 47 15.01 4.01 -4.18
C LEU A 47 14.50 5.33 -4.77
N ARG A 48 13.31 5.34 -5.39
CA ARG A 48 12.76 6.52 -6.08
C ARG A 48 11.68 7.24 -5.29
N GLY A 49 11.17 6.61 -4.22
CA GLY A 49 10.06 7.12 -3.42
C GLY A 49 8.70 6.90 -4.06
N LEU A 50 7.68 7.11 -3.24
CA LEU A 50 6.30 7.34 -3.64
C LEU A 50 5.94 8.77 -3.25
N ASP A 51 5.26 9.48 -4.12
CA ASP A 51 4.73 10.80 -3.75
C ASP A 51 3.53 10.67 -2.78
N PRO A 52 3.00 11.78 -2.23
CA PRO A 52 1.87 11.73 -1.29
C PRO A 52 0.61 11.08 -1.87
N GLU A 53 0.34 11.26 -3.17
CA GLU A 53 -0.83 10.66 -3.81
C GLU A 53 -0.63 9.16 -4.02
N GLU A 54 0.55 8.73 -4.47
CA GLU A 54 0.88 7.30 -4.61
C GLU A 54 0.85 6.57 -3.26
N THR A 55 1.33 7.22 -2.20
CA THR A 55 1.27 6.70 -0.84
C THR A 55 -0.18 6.53 -0.38
N LEU A 56 -1.04 7.51 -0.67
CA LEU A 56 -2.48 7.43 -0.39
C LEU A 56 -3.13 6.28 -1.17
N TRP A 57 -2.87 6.17 -2.47
CA TRP A 57 -3.47 5.13 -3.32
C TRP A 57 -3.01 3.72 -2.94
N LEU A 58 -1.74 3.56 -2.56
CA LEU A 58 -1.23 2.31 -2.00
C LEU A 58 -1.99 1.94 -0.72
N THR A 59 -2.14 2.91 0.18
CA THR A 59 -2.86 2.73 1.46
C THR A 59 -4.32 2.33 1.23
N GLU A 60 -5.04 3.06 0.37
CA GLU A 60 -6.44 2.77 0.05
C GLU A 60 -6.59 1.39 -0.61
N THR A 61 -5.73 1.07 -1.58
CA THR A 61 -5.81 -0.22 -2.28
C THR A 61 -5.64 -1.38 -1.31
N MET A 62 -4.68 -1.27 -0.37
CA MET A 62 -4.51 -2.28 0.68
C MET A 62 -5.69 -2.29 1.67
N ALA A 63 -6.16 -1.14 2.12
CA ALA A 63 -7.25 -1.03 3.09
C ALA A 63 -8.56 -1.65 2.56
N TYR A 64 -8.84 -1.49 1.27
CA TYR A 64 -10.03 -2.04 0.61
C TYR A 64 -9.82 -3.43 -0.02
N SER A 65 -8.65 -4.06 0.16
CA SER A 65 -8.38 -5.40 -0.38
C SER A 65 -9.08 -6.53 0.39
N GLY A 66 -9.61 -6.23 1.58
CA GLY A 66 -10.25 -7.19 2.47
C GLY A 66 -11.56 -6.67 3.06
N ARG A 67 -11.86 -7.11 4.29
CA ARG A 67 -13.05 -6.64 5.02
C ARG A 67 -12.79 -5.27 5.63
N VAL A 68 -13.73 -4.35 5.47
CA VAL A 68 -13.74 -3.04 6.11
C VAL A 68 -14.82 -3.04 7.19
N LEU A 69 -14.45 -2.72 8.42
CA LEU A 69 -15.40 -2.61 9.54
C LEU A 69 -16.19 -1.31 9.43
N ASP A 70 -17.51 -1.39 9.54
CA ASP A 70 -18.39 -0.22 9.63
C ASP A 70 -18.67 0.10 11.11
N LEU A 71 -18.09 1.20 11.58
CA LEU A 71 -18.25 1.72 12.94
C LEU A 71 -19.16 2.96 12.97
N SER A 72 -19.86 3.29 11.88
CA SER A 72 -20.71 4.48 11.76
C SER A 72 -21.86 4.53 12.78
N HIS A 73 -22.22 3.38 13.37
CA HIS A 73 -23.21 3.26 14.43
C HIS A 73 -22.69 3.66 15.82
N LEU A 74 -21.38 3.83 16.00
CA LEU A 74 -20.77 4.28 17.25
C LEU A 74 -20.63 5.81 17.26
N PRO A 75 -20.81 6.47 18.42
CA PRO A 75 -20.78 7.93 18.48
C PRO A 75 -19.40 8.53 18.19
N HIS A 76 -18.31 7.94 18.71
CA HIS A 76 -16.94 8.46 18.59
C HIS A 76 -15.89 7.34 18.54
N PRO A 77 -15.78 6.57 17.43
CA PRO A 77 -14.74 5.57 17.28
C PRO A 77 -13.36 6.25 17.19
N VAL A 78 -12.44 5.85 18.08
CA VAL A 78 -11.05 6.31 18.13
C VAL A 78 -10.10 5.12 18.18
N ASP A 79 -8.88 5.31 17.70
CA ASP A 79 -7.84 4.27 17.72
C ASP A 79 -6.47 4.87 18.04
N LYS A 80 -5.56 4.02 18.53
CA LYS A 80 -4.15 4.36 18.75
C LYS A 80 -3.26 3.33 18.07
N HIS A 81 -2.41 3.82 17.18
CA HIS A 81 -1.35 3.03 16.56
C HIS A 81 0.04 3.43 17.12
N SER A 82 0.94 2.47 17.29
CA SER A 82 2.35 2.72 17.62
C SER A 82 3.22 2.26 16.46
N SER A 83 4.19 3.07 16.03
CA SER A 83 5.22 2.65 15.07
C SER A 83 6.24 1.68 15.69
N GLY A 84 6.22 1.51 17.02
CA GLY A 84 7.08 0.60 17.77
C GLY A 84 7.99 1.30 18.78
N GLY A 85 8.38 0.55 19.82
CA GLY A 85 9.26 1.00 20.90
C GLY A 85 9.41 -0.10 21.96
N VAL A 86 10.59 -0.23 22.56
CA VAL A 86 10.84 -1.28 23.56
C VAL A 86 10.14 -0.89 24.86
N GLY A 87 9.16 -1.70 25.28
CA GLY A 87 8.43 -1.48 26.52
C GLY A 87 7.33 -0.41 26.46
N ASP A 88 6.87 -0.01 25.27
CA ASP A 88 5.73 0.91 25.11
C ASP A 88 4.41 0.23 25.56
N LYS A 89 3.96 0.57 26.77
CA LYS A 89 2.71 0.08 27.38
C LYS A 89 1.57 1.10 27.29
N VAL A 90 1.71 2.17 26.50
CA VAL A 90 0.72 3.27 26.45
C VAL A 90 -0.68 2.77 26.09
N SER A 91 -0.82 1.76 25.24
CA SER A 91 -2.15 1.25 24.85
C SER A 91 -2.95 0.61 26.00
N LEU A 92 -2.32 0.33 27.15
CA LEU A 92 -2.99 -0.27 28.32
C LEU A 92 -3.53 0.77 29.31
N VAL A 93 -3.15 2.04 29.17
CA VAL A 93 -3.47 3.13 30.12
C VAL A 93 -4.24 4.23 29.43
#